data_AF-A0A2Z6MJP0-F1
#
_entry.id   AF-A0A2Z6MJP0-F1
#
_cell.length_a   1.000
_cell.length_b   1.000
_cell.length_c   1.000
_cell.angle_alpha   90.00
_cell.angle_beta   90.00
_cell.angle_gamma   90.00
#
_symmetry.space_group_name_H-M   'P 1'
#
loop_
_entity.id
_entity.type
_entity.pdbx_description
1 polymer ?
#
loop_
_entity_poly.entity_id
_entity_poly.type
_entity_poly.pdbx_seq_one_letter_code
_entity_poly.pdbx_strand_id
1 'polypeptide(L)' 'MASFEPAVSILDTKLQSLPDQMVQEMLQTLGIAMFCVNSSPVERPTMKEVVALLMEVKCQPHEEMGKTSQPLIKQSSTQC' A
#
# COMPACT_ATOMS: atom_id res chain seq x y z
N MET A 1 15.08 11.89 24.81
CA MET A 1 14.14 10.86 24.32
C MET A 1 13.43 11.45 23.13
N ALA A 2 13.68 10.94 21.92
CA ALA A 2 12.94 11.36 20.75
C ALA A 2 11.47 11.03 21.01
N SER A 3 10.62 12.04 21.04
CA SER A 3 9.18 11.85 20.96
C SER A 3 8.95 11.22 19.59
N PHE A 4 8.86 9.90 19.54
CA PHE A 4 8.39 9.20 18.36
C PHE A 4 6.94 9.67 18.19
N GLU A 5 6.75 10.67 17.34
CA GLU A 5 5.45 10.96 16.74
C GLU A 5 4.82 9.62 16.34
N PRO A 6 3.51 9.45 16.56
CA PRO A 6 2.88 8.18 16.25
C PRO A 6 3.10 7.95 14.75
N ALA A 7 3.75 6.85 14.36
CA ALA A 7 4.17 6.62 12.96
C ALA A 7 3.01 6.75 11.94
N VAL A 8 1.76 6.66 12.43
CA VAL A 8 0.52 6.97 11.71
C VAL A 8 0.44 8.41 11.18
N SER A 9 1.08 9.40 11.82
CA SER A 9 1.07 10.79 11.37
C SER A 9 1.87 11.01 10.09
N ILE A 10 2.77 10.08 9.74
CA ILE A 10 3.51 10.05 8.48
C ILE A 10 2.59 9.64 7.31
N LEU A 11 1.54 8.88 7.57
CA LEU A 11 0.59 8.47 6.54
C LEU A 11 -0.29 9.66 6.13
N ASP A 12 -0.66 9.72 4.83
CA ASP A 12 -1.62 10.72 4.33
C ASP A 12 -2.89 10.70 5.19
N THR A 13 -3.40 11.87 5.56
CA THR A 13 -4.54 12.00 6.48
C THR A 13 -5.77 11.23 6.01
N LYS A 14 -5.96 11.05 4.69
CA LYS A 14 -7.06 10.22 4.18
C LYS A 14 -6.88 8.74 4.51
N LEU A 15 -5.64 8.26 4.55
CA LEU A 15 -5.33 6.87 4.89
C LEU A 15 -5.47 6.59 6.39
N GLN A 16 -5.31 7.60 7.24
CA GLN A 16 -5.52 7.48 8.69
C GLN A 16 -6.99 7.21 9.06
N SER A 17 -7.94 7.49 8.15
CA SER A 17 -9.37 7.21 8.34
C SER A 17 -9.78 5.77 8.02
N LEU A 18 -8.85 4.95 7.50
CA LEU A 18 -9.09 3.55 7.16
C LEU A 18 -9.08 2.66 8.41
N PRO A 19 -9.53 1.39 8.29
CA PRO A 19 -9.48 0.45 9.41
C PRO A 19 -8.06 0.31 9.97
N ASP A 20 -7.95 0.19 11.30
CA ASP A 20 -6.66 0.08 11.99
C ASP A 20 -5.77 -1.02 11.41
N GLN A 21 -6.35 -2.17 11.03
CA GLN A 21 -5.64 -3.26 10.36
C GLN A 21 -4.90 -2.79 9.10
N MET A 22 -5.56 -2.00 8.25
CA MET A 22 -4.96 -1.47 7.03
C MET A 22 -3.91 -0.41 7.32
N VAL A 23 -4.10 0.39 8.37
CA VAL A 23 -3.10 1.33 8.87
C VAL A 23 -1.85 0.59 9.35
N GLN A 24 -2.00 -0.51 10.09
CA GLN A 24 -0.87 -1.35 10.51
C GLN A 24 -0.12 -1.96 9.31
N GLU A 25 -0.84 -2.45 8.28
CA GLU A 25 -0.22 -2.93 7.04
C GLU A 25 0.57 -1.83 6.32
N MET A 26 0.05 -0.59 6.29
CA MET A 26 0.76 0.56 5.74
C MET A 26 2.00 0.92 6.55
N LEU A 27 1.94 0.84 7.88
CA LEU A 27 3.10 1.07 8.74
C LEU A 27 4.19 0.01 8.56
N GLN A 28 3.81 -1.26 8.41
CA GLN A 28 4.77 -2.31 8.07
C GLN A 28 5.38 -2.08 6.68
N THR A 29 4.56 -1.69 5.69
CA THR A 29 5.03 -1.32 4.35
C THR A 29 6.01 -0.15 4.39
N LEU A 30 5.76 0.85 5.24
CA LEU A 30 6.67 1.97 5.48
C LEU A 30 8.02 1.48 6.04
N GLY A 31 8.00 0.51 6.96
CA GLY A 31 9.21 -0.16 7.44
C GLY A 31 10.03 -0.80 6.32
N ILE A 32 9.37 -1.54 5.42
CA ILE A 32 10.02 -2.12 4.22
C ILE A 32 10.61 -1.02 3.34
N ALA A 33 9.88 0.08 3.12
CA ALA A 33 10.36 1.21 2.34
C ALA A 33 11.61 1.85 2.94
N MET A 34 11.72 1.94 4.28
CA MET A 34 12.92 2.46 4.96
C MET A 34 14.17 1.62 4.67
N PHE A 35 14.04 0.30 4.60
CA PHE A 35 15.15 -0.56 4.17
C PHE A 35 15.54 -0.31 2.70
N CYS A 36 14.55 -0.13 1.82
CA CYS A 36 14.80 0.15 0.40
C CYS A 36 15.54 1.47 0.14
N VAL A 37 15.31 2.48 0.97
CA VAL A 37 15.93 3.82 0.85
C VAL A 37 17.17 4.00 1.74
N ASN A 38 17.68 2.91 2.33
CA ASN A 38 18.86 3.00 3.18
C ASN A 38 20.03 3.67 2.44
N SER A 39 20.74 4.57 3.14
CA SER A 39 21.91 5.27 2.62
C SER A 39 23.02 4.28 2.21
N SER A 40 23.12 3.16 2.92
CA SER A 40 24.01 2.06 2.61
C SER A 40 23.40 1.12 1.58
N PRO A 41 24.02 0.91 0.40
CA PRO A 41 23.47 0.04 -0.63
C PRO A 41 23.48 -1.44 -0.22
N VAL A 42 24.38 -1.84 0.69
CA VAL A 42 24.48 -3.25 1.15
C VAL A 42 23.36 -3.63 2.12
N GLU A 43 22.71 -2.66 2.74
CA GLU A 43 21.57 -2.89 3.64
C GLU A 43 20.23 -2.87 2.90
N ARG A 44 20.22 -2.50 1.60
CA ARG A 44 19.00 -2.50 0.80
C ARG A 44 18.63 -3.93 0.47
N PRO A 45 17.37 -4.34 0.69
CA PRO A 45 16.90 -5.66 0.30
C PRO A 45 16.91 -5.79 -1.23
N THR A 46 17.10 -7.01 -1.71
CA THR A 46 16.85 -7.35 -3.10
C THR A 46 15.35 -7.27 -3.40
N MET A 47 14.98 -7.04 -4.65
CA MET A 47 13.56 -7.02 -5.04
C MET A 47 12.83 -8.34 -4.71
N LYS A 48 13.55 -9.48 -4.67
CA LYS A 48 12.99 -10.76 -4.23
C LYS A 48 12.60 -10.72 -2.74
N GLU A 49 13.46 -10.16 -1.90
CA GLU A 49 13.19 -9.99 -0.46
C GLU A 49 12.06 -8.98 -0.24
N VAL A 50 12.04 -7.86 -0.98
CA VAL A 50 10.94 -6.88 -0.91
C VAL A 50 9.59 -7.53 -1.22
N VAL A 51 9.51 -8.35 -2.27
CA VAL A 51 8.27 -9.06 -2.61
C VAL A 51 7.87 -10.03 -1.49
N ALA A 52 8.83 -10.79 -0.95
CA ALA A 52 8.54 -11.72 0.15
C ALA A 52 7.99 -11.00 1.39
N LEU A 53 8.61 -9.88 1.78
CA LEU A 53 8.18 -9.06 2.91
C LEU A 53 6.77 -8.48 2.67
N LEU A 54 6.50 -7.95 1.48
CA LEU A 54 5.18 -7.40 1.13
C LEU A 54 4.07 -8.46 1.12
N MET A 55 4.41 -9.72 0.81
CA MET A 55 3.44 -10.81 0.89
C MET A 55 3.12 -11.21 2.34
N GLU A 56 4.05 -11.02 3.28
CA GLU A 56 3.84 -11.29 4.70
C GLU A 56 2.99 -10.22 5.39
N VAL A 57 3.12 -8.96 4.95
CA VAL A 57 2.30 -7.84 5.47
C VAL A 57 0.81 -8.06 5.23
N LYS A 58 0.43 -8.70 4.12
CA LYS A 58 -0.98 -8.90 3.75
C LYS A 58 -1.57 -10.07 4.52
N CYS A 59 -2.31 -9.80 5.60
CA CYS A 59 -3.13 -10.83 6.24
C CYS A 59 -4.36 -11.16 5.38
N GLN A 60 -4.29 -12.33 4.72
CA GLN A 60 -5.31 -12.98 3.88
C GLN A 60 -5.60 -12.31 2.52
N PRO A 61 -5.68 -13.11 1.43
CA PRO A 61 -6.31 -12.68 0.21
C PRO A 61 -7.83 -12.62 0.45
N HIS A 62 -8.35 -11.51 0.96
CA HIS A 62 -9.74 -11.18 0.65
C HIS A 62 -9.76 -10.74 -0.82
N GLU A 63 -9.96 -11.72 -1.71
CA GLU A 63 -10.60 -11.50 -3.00
C GLU A 63 -11.75 -10.49 -2.82
N GLU A 64 -11.94 -9.57 -3.76
CA GLU A 64 -12.94 -8.48 -3.80
C GLU A 64 -12.37 -7.06 -3.59
N MET A 65 -11.24 -6.71 -4.21
CA MET A 65 -11.03 -5.34 -4.69
C MET A 65 -11.00 -5.35 -6.21
N GLY A 66 -12.18 -5.30 -6.84
CA GLY A 66 -12.25 -5.18 -8.31
C GLY A 66 -13.49 -5.72 -9.04
N LYS A 67 -14.66 -5.85 -8.43
CA LYS A 67 -15.92 -5.98 -9.20
C LYS A 67 -16.55 -4.61 -9.45
N THR A 68 -15.95 -3.78 -10.30
CA THR A 68 -16.64 -2.71 -11.03
C THR A 68 -15.88 -2.33 -12.31
N SER A 69 -15.41 -3.32 -13.07
CA SER A 69 -15.17 -3.11 -14.50
C SER A 69 -16.52 -3.13 -15.22
N GLN A 70 -17.27 -2.03 -15.14
CA GLN A 70 -18.32 -1.77 -16.13
C GLN A 70 -17.63 -1.35 -17.43
N PRO A 71 -17.84 -2.04 -18.58
CA PRO A 71 -17.35 -1.55 -19.85
C PRO A 71 -18.17 -0.33 -20.28
N LEU A 72 -17.58 0.85 -20.14
CA LEU A 72 -18.13 2.10 -20.64
C LEU A 72 -17.85 2.25 -22.15
N ILE A 73 -18.48 1.42 -22.98
CA ILE A 73 -18.61 1.70 -24.43
C ILE A 73 -19.82 2.61 -24.62
N LYS A 74 -19.56 3.92 -24.59
CA LYS A 74 -20.41 4.91 -25.25
C LYS A 74 -20.16 4.80 -26.76
N GLN A 75 -21.12 4.35 -27.54
CA GLN A 75 -21.38 5.00 -28.82
C GLN A 75 -22.83 5.45 -28.87
N SER A 76 -22.95 6.76 -28.94
CA SER A 76 -24.11 7.61 -29.13
C SER A 76 -24.91 7.26 -30.39
N SER A 77 -26.22 7.47 -30.29
CA SER A 77 -27.23 7.67 -31.34
C SER A 77 -26.66 8.35 -32.60
N THR A 78 -27.17 8.13 -33.81
CA THR A 78 -28.48 8.64 -34.23
C THR A 78 -28.83 8.07 -35.61
N GLN A 79 -30.09 7.66 -35.74
CA GLN A 79 -30.87 7.60 -36.97
C GLN A 79 -30.58 8.75 -37.94
N CYS A 80 -30.23 8.43 -39.18
CA CYS A 80 -30.63 9.07 -40.44
C CYS A 80 -30.38 8.05 -41.56
#